data_AF-A0A2H5X009-F1
#
_entry.id   AF-A0A2H5X009-F1
#
_cell.length_a   1.000
_cell.length_b   1.000
_cell.length_c   1.000
_cell.angle_alpha   90.00
_cell.angle_beta   90.00
_cell.angle_gamma   90.00
#
_symmetry.space_group_name_H-M   'P 1'
#
loop_
_entity.id
_entity.type
_entity.pdbx_description
1 polymer ?
#
loop_
_entity_poly.entity_id
_entity_poly.type
_entity_poly.pdbx_seq_one_letter_code
_entity_poly.pdbx_strand_id
1 'polypeptide(L)'
;MRGDWKQTFLAALSRGCTVSLSAKLAGVSRQAAYKARARSRTFADAWQDALESGTDVLEDEAVRRALAGSDTLLMFLLKARRPEKFRDNVRVEHDAGREMLTALEQAIKSVQSP
;
A
#
# COMPACT_ATOMS: atom_id res chain seq x y z
N MET A 1 -12.14 35.81 -0.93
CA MET A 1 -12.92 34.55 -1.01
C MET A 1 -12.03 33.42 -0.51
N ARG A 2 -12.45 32.62 0.47
CA ARG A 2 -11.76 31.33 0.69
C ARG A 2 -12.08 30.49 -0.55
N GLY A 3 -11.11 30.31 -1.45
CA GLY A 3 -11.29 29.43 -2.60
C GLY A 3 -11.76 28.05 -2.13
N ASP A 4 -12.46 27.30 -2.98
CA ASP A 4 -12.96 25.98 -2.61
C ASP A 4 -11.79 25.03 -2.33
N TRP A 5 -11.37 24.96 -1.06
CA TRP A 5 -10.23 24.18 -0.63
C TRP A 5 -10.43 22.70 -0.93
N LYS A 6 -11.68 22.21 -1.00
CA LYS A 6 -11.96 20.82 -1.39
C LYS A 6 -11.54 20.58 -2.83
N GLN A 7 -11.87 21.50 -3.73
CA GLN A 7 -11.46 21.41 -5.13
C GLN A 7 -9.93 21.44 -5.27
N THR A 8 -9.25 22.38 -4.58
CA THR A 8 -7.78 22.44 -4.57
C THR A 8 -7.16 21.15 -4.01
N PHE A 9 -7.74 20.61 -2.95
CA PHE A 9 -7.31 19.38 -2.30
C PHE A 9 -7.44 18.18 -3.25
N LEU A 10 -8.61 18.00 -3.87
CA LEU A 10 -8.88 16.92 -4.82
C LEU A 10 -7.99 17.02 -6.07
N ALA A 11 -7.80 18.22 -6.60
CA ALA A 11 -6.94 18.46 -7.75
C ALA A 11 -5.45 18.22 -7.45
N ALA A 12 -5.02 18.28 -6.19
CA ALA A 12 -3.67 17.90 -5.80
C ALA A 12 -3.55 16.37 -5.71
N LEU A 13 -4.52 15.71 -5.07
CA LEU A 13 -4.56 14.24 -4.99
C LEU A 13 -4.56 13.59 -6.36
N SER A 14 -5.39 14.06 -7.29
CA SER A 14 -5.47 13.51 -8.65
C SER A 14 -4.19 13.66 -9.47
N ARG A 15 -3.25 14.49 -9.02
CA ARG A 15 -1.91 14.63 -9.61
C ARG A 15 -0.86 13.75 -8.90
N GLY A 16 -1.27 12.81 -8.07
CA GLY A 16 -0.39 11.90 -7.33
C GLY A 16 0.21 12.51 -6.06
N CYS A 17 -0.28 13.67 -5.59
CA CYS A 17 0.20 14.23 -4.32
C CYS A 17 -0.29 13.39 -3.13
N THR A 18 0.48 13.38 -2.04
CA THR A 18 0.02 12.80 -0.78
C THR A 18 -1.11 13.62 -0.16
N VAL A 19 -1.90 13.00 0.72
CA VAL A 19 -2.95 13.70 1.50
C VAL A 19 -2.38 14.88 2.29
N SER A 20 -1.19 14.73 2.88
CA SER A 20 -0.54 15.78 3.67
C SER A 20 -0.15 16.98 2.81
N LEU A 21 0.43 16.74 1.62
CA LEU A 21 0.78 17.82 0.69
C LEU A 21 -0.48 18.48 0.10
N SER A 22 -1.49 17.68 -0.26
CA SER A 22 -2.77 18.19 -0.79
C SER A 22 -3.49 19.09 0.21
N ALA A 23 -3.50 18.71 1.51
CA ALA A 23 -4.05 19.54 2.58
C ALA A 23 -3.28 20.87 2.73
N LYS A 24 -1.94 20.80 2.69
CA LYS A 24 -1.07 21.98 2.72
C LYS A 24 -1.36 22.93 1.56
N LEU A 25 -1.47 22.42 0.33
CA LEU A 25 -1.78 23.21 -0.87
C LEU A 25 -3.18 23.83 -0.81
N ALA A 26 -4.14 23.11 -0.22
CA ALA A 26 -5.50 23.58 -0.02
C ALA A 26 -5.65 24.56 1.18
N GLY A 27 -4.59 24.81 1.96
CA GLY A 27 -4.64 25.71 3.10
C GLY A 27 -5.46 25.17 4.29
N VAL A 28 -5.55 23.84 4.44
CA VAL A 28 -6.27 23.18 5.54
C VAL A 28 -5.40 22.17 6.28
N SER A 29 -5.78 21.84 7.52
CA SER A 29 -5.15 20.71 8.20
C SER A 29 -5.63 19.39 7.60
N ARG A 30 -4.77 18.37 7.63
CA ARG A 30 -5.15 17.00 7.25
C ARG A 30 -6.38 16.50 8.03
N GLN A 31 -6.46 16.82 9.33
CA GLN A 31 -7.61 16.45 10.17
C GLN A 31 -8.91 17.11 9.69
N ALA A 32 -8.87 18.39 9.28
CA ALA A 32 -10.03 19.06 8.71
C ALA A 32 -10.50 18.39 7.41
N ALA A 33 -9.58 17.97 6.55
CA ALA A 33 -9.89 17.23 5.33
C ALA A 33 -10.59 15.89 5.63
N TYR A 34 -10.07 15.09 6.56
CA TYR A 34 -10.73 13.84 6.99
C TYR A 34 -12.09 14.07 7.65
N LYS A 35 -12.23 15.11 8.48
CA LYS A 35 -13.50 15.47 9.10
C LYS A 35 -14.55 15.87 8.05
N ALA A 36 -14.14 16.56 6.99
CA ALA A 36 -15.02 16.85 5.86
C ALA A 36 -15.42 15.58 5.10
N ARG A 37 -14.47 14.67 4.86
CA ARG A 37 -14.71 13.36 4.23
C ARG A 37 -15.74 12.53 5.01
N ALA A 38 -15.61 12.48 6.33
CA ALA A 38 -16.54 11.73 7.19
C ALA A 38 -17.97 12.31 7.20
N ARG A 39 -18.16 13.58 6.83
CA ARG A 39 -19.44 14.30 6.90
C ARG A 39 -20.16 14.44 5.56
N SER A 40 -19.50 14.07 4.46
CA SER A 40 -20.03 14.28 3.12
C SER A 40 -19.65 13.11 2.24
N ARG A 41 -20.65 12.29 1.91
CA ARG A 41 -20.47 11.16 0.99
C ARG A 41 -19.94 11.62 -0.37
N THR A 42 -20.51 12.69 -0.94
CA THR A 42 -20.03 13.28 -2.20
C THR A 42 -18.55 13.65 -2.17
N PHE A 43 -18.07 14.25 -1.08
CA PHE A 43 -16.65 14.57 -0.97
C PHE A 43 -15.78 13.32 -0.74
N ALA A 44 -16.31 12.30 -0.07
CA ALA A 44 -15.61 11.03 0.09
C ALA A 44 -15.48 10.26 -1.23
N ASP A 45 -16.51 10.25 -2.05
CA ASP A 45 -16.51 9.62 -3.37
C ASP A 45 -15.53 10.36 -4.29
N ALA A 46 -15.63 11.70 -4.37
CA ALA A 46 -14.68 12.50 -5.16
C ALA A 46 -13.22 12.39 -4.67
N TRP A 47 -13.02 12.20 -3.36
CA TRP A 47 -11.69 11.91 -2.81
C TRP A 47 -11.18 10.57 -3.32
N GLN A 48 -12.01 9.53 -3.31
CA GLN A 48 -11.61 8.22 -3.81
C GLN A 48 -11.26 8.30 -5.30
N ASP A 49 -12.08 8.94 -6.12
CA ASP A 49 -11.80 9.12 -7.56
C ASP A 49 -10.47 9.85 -7.80
N ALA A 50 -10.18 10.87 -6.97
CA ALA A 50 -8.91 11.58 -7.02
C ALA A 50 -7.71 10.72 -6.58
N LEU A 51 -7.89 9.78 -5.64
CA LEU A 51 -6.84 8.84 -5.25
C LEU A 51 -6.56 7.81 -6.36
N GLU A 52 -7.60 7.30 -7.01
CA GLU A 52 -7.42 6.39 -8.16
C GLU A 52 -6.70 7.12 -9.30
N SER A 53 -7.16 8.31 -9.68
CA SER A 53 -6.49 9.13 -10.71
C SER A 53 -5.03 9.46 -10.35
N GLY A 54 -4.77 9.76 -9.08
CA GLY A 54 -3.41 10.00 -8.60
C GLY A 54 -2.53 8.74 -8.63
N THR A 55 -3.14 7.56 -8.46
CA THR A 55 -2.45 6.27 -8.58
C THR A 55 -2.09 6.01 -10.04
N ASP A 56 -3.00 6.24 -10.98
CA ASP A 56 -2.72 6.13 -12.43
C ASP A 56 -1.50 6.99 -12.82
N VAL A 57 -1.42 8.23 -12.32
CA VAL A 57 -0.26 9.12 -12.56
C VAL A 57 1.04 8.52 -12.02
N LEU A 58 1.01 7.89 -10.84
CA LEU A 58 2.20 7.23 -10.27
C LEU A 58 2.56 5.96 -11.05
N GLU A 59 1.58 5.22 -11.56
CA GLU A 59 1.80 4.06 -12.41
C GLU A 59 2.45 4.45 -13.74
N ASP A 60 1.97 5.50 -14.39
CA ASP A 60 2.55 6.04 -15.62
C ASP A 60 4.01 6.46 -15.42
N GLU A 61 4.29 7.17 -14.31
CA GLU A 61 5.66 7.56 -13.97
C GLU A 61 6.54 6.34 -13.64
N ALA A 62 5.99 5.33 -12.96
CA ALA A 62 6.70 4.09 -12.69
C ALA A 62 7.04 3.34 -13.99
N VAL A 63 6.11 3.26 -14.94
CA VAL A 63 6.31 2.68 -16.28
C VAL A 63 7.39 3.46 -17.02
N ARG A 64 7.30 4.79 -17.04
CA ARG A 64 8.29 5.65 -17.70
C ARG A 64 9.70 5.41 -17.15
N ARG A 65 9.86 5.34 -15.82
CA ARG A 65 11.15 5.07 -15.18
C ARG A 65 11.66 3.65 -15.41
N ALA A 66 10.76 2.66 -15.39
CA ALA A 66 11.10 1.28 -15.69
C ALA A 66 11.67 1.16 -17.11
N LEU A 67 10.97 1.73 -18.10
CA LEU A 67 11.41 1.72 -19.50
C LEU A 67 12.68 2.54 -19.74
N ALA A 68 12.96 3.55 -18.90
CA ALA A 68 14.19 4.33 -18.95
C ALA A 68 15.41 3.61 -18.32
N GLY A 69 15.23 2.45 -17.69
CA GLY A 69 16.34 1.63 -17.16
C GLY A 69 16.26 1.29 -15.67
N SER A 70 15.10 1.38 -15.02
CA SER A 70 14.95 0.94 -13.64
C SER A 70 14.48 -0.52 -13.57
N ASP A 71 15.43 -1.45 -13.42
CA ASP A 71 15.15 -2.90 -13.34
C ASP A 71 14.22 -3.26 -12.18
N THR A 72 14.39 -2.61 -11.03
CA THR A 72 13.51 -2.83 -9.87
C THR A 72 12.06 -2.46 -10.17
N LEU A 73 11.81 -1.31 -10.84
CA LEU A 73 10.46 -0.91 -11.22
C LEU A 73 9.91 -1.80 -12.34
N LEU A 74 10.75 -2.22 -13.29
CA LEU A 74 10.35 -3.18 -14.32
C LEU A 74 9.89 -4.50 -13.69
N MET A 75 10.68 -5.05 -12.77
CA MET A 75 10.34 -6.27 -12.03
C MET A 75 9.05 -6.10 -11.21
N PHE A 76 8.92 -4.98 -10.50
CA PHE A 76 7.73 -4.66 -9.72
C PHE A 76 6.46 -4.62 -10.58
N LEU A 77 6.51 -3.93 -11.73
CA LEU A 77 5.39 -3.84 -12.66
C LEU A 77 5.04 -5.20 -13.29
N LEU A 78 6.04 -6.02 -13.63
CA LEU A 78 5.81 -7.37 -14.15
C LEU A 78 5.13 -8.28 -13.12
N LYS A 79 5.56 -8.20 -11.85
CA LYS A 79 4.92 -8.91 -10.72
C LYS A 79 3.47 -8.48 -10.52
N ALA A 80 3.18 -7.19 -10.62
CA ALA A 80 1.82 -6.68 -10.48
C ALA A 80 0.91 -7.10 -11.65
N ARG A 81 1.39 -7.03 -12.90
CA ARG A 81 0.59 -7.30 -14.11
C ARG A 81 0.45 -8.77 -14.46
N ARG A 82 1.41 -9.61 -14.07
CA ARG A 82 1.48 -11.05 -14.39
C ARG A 82 1.98 -11.86 -13.19
N PRO A 83 1.28 -11.81 -12.04
CA PRO A 83 1.72 -12.47 -10.81
C PRO A 83 1.89 -13.99 -10.98
N GLU A 84 1.11 -14.63 -11.84
CA GLU A 84 1.21 -16.06 -12.15
C GLU A 84 2.59 -16.47 -12.70
N LYS A 85 3.29 -15.55 -13.35
CA LYS A 85 4.61 -15.79 -13.95
C LYS A 85 5.77 -15.26 -13.11
N PHE A 86 5.58 -14.11 -12.46
CA PHE A 86 6.68 -13.37 -11.85
C PHE A 86 6.63 -13.30 -10.32
N ARG A 87 5.56 -13.78 -9.67
CA ARG A 87 5.50 -13.79 -8.19
C ARG A 87 6.69 -14.57 -7.60
N ASP A 88 7.11 -14.16 -6.41
CA ASP A 88 8.08 -14.91 -5.65
C ASP A 88 7.41 -16.19 -5.11
N ASN A 89 8.02 -17.35 -5.40
CA ASN A 89 7.62 -18.61 -4.80
C ASN A 89 8.55 -18.89 -3.63
N VAL A 90 8.00 -18.95 -2.41
CA VAL A 90 8.75 -19.39 -1.23
C VAL A 90 8.42 -20.85 -0.99
N ARG A 91 9.42 -21.73 -1.14
CA ARG A 91 9.29 -23.14 -0.73
C ARG A 91 9.59 -23.21 0.75
N VAL A 92 8.56 -23.42 1.56
CA VAL A 92 8.72 -23.65 2.99
C VAL A 92 8.96 -25.14 3.19
N GLU A 93 10.19 -25.50 3.53
CA GLU A 93 10.49 -26.84 4.04
C GLU A 93 10.19 -26.85 5.54
N HIS A 94 9.14 -27.56 5.94
CA HIS A 94 8.90 -27.85 7.35
C HIS A 94 9.71 -29.09 7.73
N ASP A 95 10.68 -28.92 8.64
CA ASP A 95 11.34 -30.04 9.32
C ASP A 95 10.43 -30.56 10.44
N ALA A 96 9.27 -31.09 10.04
CA ALA A 96 8.28 -31.67 10.95
C ALA A 96 8.88 -32.82 11.78
N GLY A 97 9.92 -33.48 11.26
CA GLY A 97 10.65 -34.52 11.98
C GLY A 97 11.38 -33.97 13.20
N ARG A 98 12.08 -32.84 13.05
CA ARG A 98 12.81 -32.21 14.16
C ARG A 98 11.91 -31.54 15.17
N GLU A 99 10.80 -30.94 14.73
CA GLU A 99 9.77 -30.41 15.64
C GLU A 99 9.15 -31.53 16.47
N MET A 100 8.81 -32.66 15.85
CA MET A 100 8.23 -33.81 16.53
C MET A 100 9.23 -34.49 17.48
N LEU A 101 10.50 -34.63 17.08
CA LEU A 101 11.56 -35.14 17.95
C LEU A 101 11.76 -34.25 19.19
N THR A 102 11.78 -32.92 18.99
CA THR A 102 11.91 -31.97 20.10
C THR A 102 10.72 -32.05 21.07
N ALA A 103 9.50 -32.19 20.55
CA ALA A 103 8.30 -32.36 21.37
C ALA A 103 8.31 -33.69 22.15
N LEU A 104 8.77 -34.78 21.52
CA LEU A 104 8.93 -36.08 22.18
C LEU A 104 9.98 -36.02 23.29
N GLU A 105 11.12 -35.39 23.05
CA GLU A 105 12.17 -35.21 24.05
C GLU A 105 11.69 -34.41 25.26
N GLN A 106 10.89 -33.35 25.05
CA GLN A 106 10.30 -32.55 26.13
C GLN A 106 9.27 -33.34 26.94
N ALA A 107 8.40 -34.10 26.26
CA ALA A 107 7.42 -34.95 26.92
C ALA A 107 8.10 -36.04 27.79
N ILE A 108 9.14 -36.70 27.26
CA ILE A 108 9.92 -37.69 28.02
C ILE A 108 10.56 -37.07 29.27
N LYS A 109 11.16 -35.88 29.17
CA LYS A 109 11.75 -35.16 30.32
C LYS A 109 10.72 -34.79 31.39
N SER A 110 9.49 -34.46 30.98
CA SER A 110 8.42 -34.11 31.92
C SER A 110 7.87 -35.31 32.69
N VAL A 111 7.94 -36.52 32.13
CA VAL A 111 7.51 -37.76 32.80
C VAL A 111 8.58 -38.33 33.75
N GLN A 112 9.85 -38.00 33.51
CA GLN A 112 10.99 -38.51 34.29
C GLN A 112 11.46 -37.56 35.41
N SER A 113 10.85 -36.39 35.55
CA SER A 113 11.12 -35.50 36.68
C SER A 113 10.29 -35.95 37.90
N PRO A 114 10.91 -36.22 39.07
CA PRO A 114 10.25 -36.75 40.27
C PRO A 114 9.28 -35.76 40.93
#